data_AF-A0A392SPV2-F1
#
_entry.id   AF-A0A392SPV2-F1
#
_cell.length_a   1.000
_cell.length_b   1.000
_cell.length_c   1.000
_cell.angle_alpha   90.00
_cell.angle_beta   90.00
_cell.angle_gamma   90.00
#
_symmetry.space_group_name_H-M   'P 1'
#
loop_
_entity.id
_entity.type
_entity.pdbx_description
1 polymer ?
#
loop_
_entity_poly.entity_id
_entity_poly.type
_entity_poly.pdbx_seq_one_letter_code
_entity_poly.pdbx_strand_id
1 'polypeptide(L)'
;KSRMIAFLKSIDSRTWKAVLNGWDHPKVKDANGANTDELKPEEEWSAAEDFLSVGNSKALNALFNGVDRNMFRLIKKCTVAKEAWEIFKTTQEGTSK
;
A
#
# COMPACT_ATOMS: atom_id res chain seq x y z
N LYS A 1 -0.43 -12.55 12.06
CA LYS A 1 -1.38 -11.44 11.74
C LYS A 1 -1.41 -10.31 12.80
N SER A 2 -1.73 -10.55 14.07
CA SER A 2 -1.98 -9.48 15.08
C SER A 2 -0.81 -8.52 15.34
N ARG A 3 0.44 -9.01 15.34
CA ARG A 3 1.64 -8.15 15.49
C ARG A 3 1.76 -7.13 14.36
N MET A 4 1.52 -7.54 13.12
CA MET A 4 1.57 -6.65 11.94
C MET A 4 0.47 -5.59 12.00
N ILE A 5 -0.75 -5.95 12.42
CA ILE A 5 -1.85 -4.98 12.60
C ILE A 5 -1.46 -3.92 13.63
N ALA A 6 -0.93 -4.33 14.78
CA ALA A 6 -0.50 -3.41 15.82
C ALA A 6 0.61 -2.47 15.32
N PHE A 7 1.59 -3.02 14.60
CA PHE A 7 2.70 -2.25 14.04
C PHE A 7 2.27 -1.22 13.00
N LEU A 8 1.43 -1.61 12.03
CA LEU A 8 0.90 -0.67 11.02
C LEU A 8 0.09 0.46 11.65
N LYS A 9 -0.71 0.15 12.69
CA LYS A 9 -1.49 1.15 13.44
C LYS A 9 -0.62 2.07 14.30
N SER A 10 0.54 1.61 14.78
CA SER A 10 1.44 2.44 15.58
C SER A 10 2.27 3.42 14.75
N ILE A 11 2.43 3.19 13.44
CA ILE A 11 3.18 4.10 12.55
C ILE A 11 2.42 5.43 12.40
N ASP A 12 1.22 5.38 11.82
CA ASP A 12 0.25 6.47 11.81
C ASP A 12 -1.10 5.98 11.25
N SER A 13 -2.14 6.81 11.39
CA SER A 13 -3.48 6.49 10.90
C SER A 13 -3.56 6.32 9.38
N ARG A 14 -2.64 6.94 8.62
CA ARG A 14 -2.60 6.92 7.15
C ARG A 14 -2.08 5.59 6.64
N THR A 15 -1.04 5.09 7.29
CA THR A 15 -0.45 3.78 7.01
C THR A 15 -1.50 2.67 7.14
N TRP A 16 -2.27 2.67 8.23
CA TRP A 16 -3.36 1.71 8.39
C TRP A 16 -4.49 1.91 7.37
N LYS A 17 -4.87 3.16 7.07
CA LYS A 17 -5.90 3.45 6.05
C LYS A 17 -5.49 3.00 4.65
N ALA A 18 -4.21 3.13 4.27
CA ALA A 18 -3.70 2.68 2.97
C ALA A 18 -3.87 1.17 2.77
N VAL A 19 -3.70 0.40 3.84
CA VAL A 19 -3.93 -1.05 3.82
C VAL A 19 -5.41 -1.42 3.63
N LEU A 20 -6.33 -0.61 4.16
CA LEU A 20 -7.77 -0.86 4.04
C LEU A 20 -8.34 -0.38 2.70
N ASN A 21 -7.98 0.84 2.30
CA ASN A 21 -8.57 1.51 1.15
C ASN A 21 -7.84 1.18 -0.15
N GLY A 22 -6.53 0.96 -0.09
CA GLY A 22 -5.66 0.92 -1.25
C GLY A 22 -5.14 2.30 -1.61
N TRP A 23 -4.32 2.34 -2.65
CA TRP A 23 -3.76 3.55 -3.23
C TRP A 23 -3.78 3.39 -4.74
N ASP A 24 -4.20 4.46 -5.42
CA ASP A 24 -4.14 4.57 -6.87
C ASP A 24 -3.08 5.60 -7.22
N HIS A 25 -2.23 5.26 -8.18
CA HIS A 25 -1.23 6.20 -8.66
C HIS A 25 -1.94 7.42 -9.28
N PRO A 26 -1.54 8.65 -8.89
CA PRO A 26 -2.07 9.86 -9.49
C PRO A 26 -1.92 9.84 -11.01
N LYS A 27 -2.96 10.30 -11.72
CA LYS A 27 -2.98 10.38 -13.18
C LYS A 27 -3.10 11.82 -13.64
N VAL A 28 -2.58 12.10 -14.83
CA VAL A 28 -2.74 13.42 -15.46
C VAL A 28 -4.23 13.64 -15.74
N LYS A 29 -4.71 14.87 -15.53
CA LYS A 29 -6.11 15.23 -15.81
C LYS A 29 -6.22 15.90 -17.17
N ASP A 30 -7.27 15.57 -17.92
CA ASP A 30 -7.60 16.24 -19.17
C ASP A 30 -8.19 17.65 -18.93
N ALA A 31 -8.49 18.36 -20.02
CA ALA A 31 -9.08 19.71 -19.96
C ALA A 31 -10.45 19.75 -19.24
N ASN A 32 -11.14 18.62 -19.11
CA ASN A 32 -12.42 18.50 -18.42
C ASN A 32 -12.26 18.04 -16.95
N GLY A 33 -11.02 17.85 -16.50
CA GLY A 33 -10.70 17.39 -15.14
C GLY A 33 -10.83 15.88 -14.92
N ALA A 34 -11.03 15.10 -15.98
CA ALA A 34 -11.08 13.64 -15.92
C ALA A 34 -9.68 13.03 -15.94
N ASN A 35 -9.50 11.88 -15.26
CA ASN A 35 -8.21 11.17 -15.28
C ASN A 35 -7.96 10.59 -16.69
N THR A 36 -6.76 10.82 -17.21
CA THR A 36 -6.24 10.14 -18.41
C THR A 36 -5.64 8.78 -18.05
N ASP A 37 -5.05 8.08 -19.02
CA ASP A 37 -4.27 6.85 -18.76
C ASP A 37 -2.80 7.14 -18.40
N GLU A 38 -2.36 8.38 -18.54
CA GLU A 38 -1.00 8.80 -18.22
C GLU A 38 -0.82 8.96 -16.71
N LEU A 39 0.24 8.36 -16.18
CA LEU A 39 0.64 8.53 -14.78
C LEU A 39 1.25 9.91 -14.60
N LYS A 40 0.78 10.62 -13.58
CA LYS A 40 1.31 11.94 -13.23
C LYS A 40 2.70 11.79 -12.58
N PRO A 41 3.74 12.54 -13.02
CA PRO A 41 5.05 12.55 -12.37
C PRO A 41 4.95 12.90 -10.88
N GLU A 42 5.83 12.33 -10.04
CA GLU A 42 5.79 12.53 -8.58
C GLU A 42 5.97 14.01 -8.20
N GLU A 43 6.76 14.75 -8.97
CA GLU A 43 7.03 16.18 -8.75
C GLU A 43 5.79 17.06 -8.92
N GLU A 44 4.75 16.56 -9.59
CA GLU A 44 3.50 17.27 -9.86
C GLU A 44 2.36 16.83 -8.93
N TRP A 45 2.61 15.91 -8.00
CA TRP A 45 1.60 15.46 -7.07
C TRP A 45 1.16 16.61 -6.14
N SER A 46 -0.15 16.72 -5.95
CA SER A 46 -0.72 17.60 -4.94
C SER A 46 -0.39 17.07 -3.54
N ALA A 47 -0.42 17.94 -2.53
CA ALA A 47 -0.21 17.55 -1.14
C ALA A 47 -1.15 16.42 -0.67
N ALA A 48 -2.35 16.31 -1.24
CA ALA A 48 -3.29 15.22 -0.94
C ALA A 48 -2.88 13.89 -1.60
N GLU A 49 -2.40 13.94 -2.85
CA GLU A 49 -1.88 12.77 -3.57
C GLU A 49 -0.60 12.23 -2.89
N ASP A 50 0.33 13.12 -2.54
CA ASP A 50 1.53 12.81 -1.75
C ASP A 50 1.17 12.16 -0.42
N PHE A 51 0.20 12.73 0.29
CA PHE A 51 -0.23 12.22 1.59
C PHE A 51 -0.73 10.78 1.52
N LEU A 52 -1.46 10.43 0.45
CA LEU A 52 -1.93 9.06 0.22
C LEU A 52 -0.78 8.13 -0.18
N SER A 53 0.13 8.60 -1.05
CA SER A 53 1.31 7.84 -1.47
C SER A 53 2.22 7.49 -0.29
N VAL A 54 2.48 8.45 0.61
CA VAL A 54 3.29 8.23 1.83
C VAL A 54 2.68 7.13 2.71
N GLY A 55 1.36 7.10 2.87
CA GLY A 55 0.67 6.04 3.61
C GLY A 55 0.89 4.66 2.99
N ASN A 56 0.78 4.57 1.67
CA ASN A 56 1.02 3.35 0.90
C ASN A 56 2.48 2.86 1.03
N SER A 57 3.45 3.73 0.80
CA SER A 57 4.89 3.40 0.88
C SER A 57 5.32 2.98 2.27
N LYS A 58 4.82 3.64 3.33
CA LYS A 58 5.08 3.22 4.71
C LYS A 58 4.51 1.83 5.01
N ALA A 59 3.31 1.56 4.53
CA ALA A 59 2.66 0.27 4.75
C ALA A 59 3.38 -0.87 3.99
N LEU A 60 3.76 -0.64 2.74
CA LEU A 60 4.60 -1.59 1.99
C LEU A 60 5.93 -1.83 2.67
N ASN A 61 6.62 -0.78 3.11
CA ASN A 61 7.89 -0.91 3.82
C ASN A 61 7.73 -1.76 5.10
N ALA A 62 6.68 -1.50 5.88
CA ALA A 62 6.38 -2.28 7.08
C ALA A 62 6.08 -3.75 6.75
N LEU A 63 5.32 -4.02 5.69
CA LEU A 63 5.02 -5.39 5.25
C LEU A 63 6.27 -6.11 4.74
N PHE A 64 7.09 -5.47 3.93
CA PHE A 64 8.29 -6.07 3.34
C PHE A 64 9.34 -6.43 4.39
N ASN A 65 9.55 -5.56 5.38
CA ASN A 65 10.53 -5.80 6.42
C ASN A 65 9.99 -6.63 7.59
N GLY A 66 8.66 -6.69 7.77
CA GLY A 66 8.03 -7.34 8.91
C GLY A 66 7.58 -8.78 8.68
N VAL A 67 7.86 -9.36 7.51
CA VAL A 67 7.50 -10.75 7.16
C VAL A 67 8.73 -11.60 6.90
N ASP A 68 8.59 -12.93 6.94
CA ASP A 68 9.67 -13.85 6.60
C ASP A 68 9.99 -13.87 5.09
N ARG A 69 11.09 -14.54 4.72
CA ARG A 69 11.56 -14.62 3.33
C ARG A 69 10.53 -15.24 2.37
N ASN A 70 9.77 -16.25 2.81
CA ASN A 70 8.80 -16.92 1.95
C ASN A 70 7.63 -15.99 1.64
N MET A 71 7.12 -15.32 2.68
CA MET A 71 6.07 -14.32 2.53
C MET A 71 6.54 -13.12 1.71
N PHE A 72 7.74 -12.60 1.96
CA PHE A 72 8.30 -11.49 1.20
C PHE A 72 8.35 -11.80 -0.31
N ARG A 73 8.72 -13.04 -0.69
CA ARG A 73 8.73 -13.46 -2.10
C ARG A 73 7.36 -13.34 -2.77
N LEU A 74 6.26 -13.49 -2.04
CA LEU A 74 4.90 -13.38 -2.55
C LEU A 74 4.48 -11.91 -2.75
N ILE A 75 4.88 -11.02 -1.83
CA ILE A 75 4.40 -9.63 -1.81
C ILE A 75 5.38 -8.61 -2.43
N LYS A 76 6.64 -8.97 -2.70
CA LYS A 76 7.70 -8.04 -3.12
C LYS A 76 7.43 -7.28 -4.43
N LYS A 77 6.47 -7.71 -5.25
CA LYS A 77 6.08 -7.04 -6.50
C LYS A 77 4.87 -6.13 -6.34
N CYS A 78 4.18 -6.17 -5.20
CA CYS A 78 3.04 -5.33 -4.95
C CYS A 78 3.47 -3.86 -4.84
N THR A 79 2.80 -3.00 -5.59
CA THR A 79 2.95 -1.53 -5.51
C THR A 79 1.85 -0.90 -4.67
N VAL A 80 0.83 -1.68 -4.30
CA VAL A 80 -0.29 -1.25 -3.45
C VAL A 80 -0.28 -2.06 -2.15
N ALA A 81 -0.21 -1.37 -1.01
CA ALA A 81 -0.13 -1.99 0.31
C ALA A 81 -1.32 -2.89 0.63
N LYS A 82 -2.51 -2.54 0.14
CA LYS A 82 -3.72 -3.37 0.27
C LYS A 82 -3.54 -4.74 -0.41
N GLU A 83 -2.98 -4.78 -1.61
CA GLU A 83 -2.72 -6.04 -2.31
C GLU A 83 -1.74 -6.93 -1.52
N ALA A 84 -0.62 -6.36 -1.08
CA ALA A 84 0.36 -7.05 -0.25
C ALA A 84 -0.27 -7.59 1.05
N TRP A 85 -1.16 -6.80 1.66
CA TRP A 85 -1.88 -7.19 2.86
C TRP A 85 -2.88 -8.33 2.64
N GLU A 86 -3.63 -8.31 1.54
CA GLU A 86 -4.55 -9.39 1.19
C GLU A 86 -3.79 -10.71 0.99
N ILE A 87 -2.70 -10.69 0.23
CA ILE A 87 -1.82 -11.87 0.03
C ILE A 87 -1.29 -12.39 1.37
N PHE A 88 -0.83 -11.48 2.24
CA PHE A 88 -0.35 -11.81 3.58
C PHE A 88 -1.43 -12.51 4.42
N LYS A 89 -2.66 -12.00 4.43
CA LYS A 89 -3.78 -12.61 5.17
C LYS A 89 -4.10 -13.99 4.63
N THR A 90 -4.32 -14.12 3.32
CA THR A 90 -4.70 -15.40 2.69
C THR A 90 -3.66 -16.47 2.93
N THR A 91 -2.37 -16.11 2.85
CA THR A 91 -1.29 -17.07 3.09
C THR A 91 -1.26 -17.52 4.55
N GLN A 92 -1.35 -16.59 5.51
CA GLN A 92 -1.35 -16.94 6.95
C GLN A 92 -2.57 -17.77 7.37
N GLU A 93 -3.72 -17.55 6.73
CA GLU A 93 -4.95 -18.32 6.97
C GLU A 93 -4.86 -19.72 6.33
N GLY A 94 -4.16 -19.86 5.19
CA GLY A 94 -3.91 -21.14 4.52
C GLY A 94 -2.86 -22.03 5.20
N THR A 95 -1.90 -21.47 5.93
CA THR A 95 -0.89 -22.25 6.69
C THR A 95 -1.38 -22.71 8.06
N SER A 96 -2.56 -22.27 8.51
CA SER A 96 -3.12 -22.58 9.84
C SER A 96 -3.89 -23.91 9.90
N LYS A 97 -3.38 -24.98 9.25
CA LYS A 97 -3.90 -26.35 9.39
C LYS A 97 -2.92 -27.25 10.12
#